data_AF-A0A4R8A5U9-F1
#
_entry.id   AF-A0A4R8A5U9-F1
#
_cell.length_a   1.000
_cell.length_b   1.000
_cell.length_c   1.000
_cell.angle_alpha   90.00
_cell.angle_beta   90.00
_cell.angle_gamma   90.00
#
_symmetry.space_group_name_H-M   'P 1'
#
loop_
_entity.id
_entity.type
_entity.pdbx_description
1 polymer ?
#
loop_
_entity_poly.entity_id
_entity_poly.type
_entity_poly.pdbx_seq_one_letter_code
_entity_poly.pdbx_strand_id
1 'polypeptide(L)'
;MNKKKNNRIERYVYDVVRRLPESEREDVCKELEANIYDMLADDASDENIKEVLYSMGNPAKLAEEYRQKPKYLISPAIYEDYIHVMKIVIPVVAIALAIIGAIQGVFQVLAVDQQTLSAALVFKKVIGHAIGLSASAVVQALVWTTVGFVIYERTSLKKGEVDWSVDDLPEVPKEKTKSIPLADIIAELIIGVIFIVAVILIFGNYLPFEVAIYEDGLLQTEIFAKSFVSVLVPMLVIMMAISMVESIVKLIYRHWNIKVCIVSIISHVVGLFSWLYILGQPKIFSNTFFSYVAKHDIDLNAFMRVGNRGFENSIILVFTTIAIIGACVGIAIAIVKTYMYYRAKNKQIA
;
A
#
# COMPACT_ATOMS: atom_id res chain seq x y z
N MET A 1 -33.98 6.79 51.79
CA MET A 1 -33.51 7.34 50.49
C MET A 1 -34.65 7.33 49.47
N ASN A 2 -34.81 8.40 48.70
CA ASN A 2 -35.96 8.60 47.80
C ASN A 2 -35.82 7.74 46.53
N LYS A 3 -36.83 6.93 46.20
CA LYS A 3 -36.81 5.95 45.09
C LYS A 3 -36.51 6.56 43.71
N LYS A 4 -36.77 7.87 43.52
CA LYS A 4 -36.45 8.62 42.29
C LYS A 4 -34.95 8.95 42.14
N LYS A 5 -34.21 9.09 43.24
CA LYS A 5 -32.77 9.44 43.25
C LYS A 5 -31.93 8.25 42.80
N ASN A 6 -32.16 7.09 43.42
CA ASN A 6 -31.52 5.83 43.05
C ASN A 6 -31.78 5.49 41.57
N ASN A 7 -32.98 5.75 41.06
CA ASN A 7 -33.34 5.48 39.67
C ASN A 7 -32.45 6.22 38.64
N ARG A 8 -31.98 7.45 38.92
CA ARG A 8 -31.11 8.17 37.97
C ARG A 8 -29.71 7.59 37.91
N ILE A 9 -29.15 7.26 39.08
CA ILE A 9 -27.83 6.64 39.21
C ILE A 9 -27.86 5.25 38.58
N GLU A 10 -28.83 4.41 38.95
CA GLU A 10 -29.05 3.08 38.37
C GLU A 10 -29.17 3.13 36.84
N ARG A 11 -29.92 4.11 36.30
CA ARG A 11 -30.05 4.28 34.84
C ARG A 11 -28.75 4.74 34.18
N TYR A 12 -27.98 5.61 34.82
CA TYR A 12 -26.70 6.08 34.29
C TYR A 12 -25.68 4.94 34.28
N VAL A 13 -25.52 4.25 35.41
CA VAL A 13 -24.64 3.09 35.57
C VAL A 13 -25.02 1.99 34.59
N TYR A 14 -26.30 1.64 34.50
CA TYR A 14 -26.79 0.66 33.53
C TYR A 14 -26.46 1.06 32.08
N ASP A 15 -26.59 2.35 31.74
CA ASP A 15 -26.26 2.82 30.40
C ASP A 15 -24.75 2.69 30.10
N VAL A 16 -23.87 2.96 31.06
CA VAL A 16 -22.42 2.72 30.90
C VAL A 16 -22.15 1.21 30.75
N VAL A 17 -22.59 0.41 31.72
CA VAL A 17 -22.25 -1.00 31.86
C VAL A 17 -22.77 -1.85 30.71
N ARG A 18 -23.99 -1.60 30.21
CA ARG A 18 -24.56 -2.39 29.10
C ARG A 18 -23.74 -2.30 27.80
N ARG A 19 -22.88 -1.29 27.66
CA ARG A 19 -21.99 -1.11 26.50
C ARG A 19 -20.67 -1.89 26.64
N LEU A 20 -20.34 -2.42 27.81
CA LEU A 20 -19.12 -3.16 28.09
C LEU A 20 -19.27 -4.66 27.78
N PRO A 21 -18.15 -5.38 27.53
CA PRO A 21 -18.11 -6.84 27.48
C PRO A 21 -18.63 -7.46 28.77
N GLU A 22 -19.34 -8.58 28.70
CA GLU A 22 -19.98 -9.21 29.88
C GLU A 22 -19.00 -9.49 31.03
N SER A 23 -17.77 -9.85 30.71
CA SER A 23 -16.71 -10.11 31.70
C SER A 23 -16.30 -8.88 32.51
N GLU A 24 -16.49 -7.67 31.98
CA GLU A 24 -16.08 -6.41 32.62
C GLU A 24 -17.26 -5.71 33.34
N ARG A 25 -18.49 -6.18 33.11
CA ARG A 25 -19.71 -5.46 33.54
C ARG A 25 -19.86 -5.40 35.05
N GLU A 26 -19.61 -6.49 35.76
CA GLU A 26 -19.86 -6.56 37.20
C GLU A 26 -18.87 -5.67 37.96
N ASP A 27 -17.59 -5.74 37.61
CA ASP A 27 -16.53 -4.97 38.25
C ASP A 27 -16.71 -3.47 37.98
N VAL A 28 -16.92 -3.08 36.72
CA VAL A 28 -17.15 -1.67 36.36
C VAL A 28 -18.46 -1.15 36.95
N CYS A 29 -19.50 -1.97 37.08
CA CYS A 29 -20.74 -1.55 37.75
C CYS A 29 -20.48 -1.16 39.20
N LYS A 30 -19.77 -2.01 39.96
CA LYS A 30 -19.46 -1.74 41.37
C LYS A 30 -18.54 -0.54 41.53
N GLU A 31 -17.51 -0.44 40.70
CA GLU A 31 -16.56 0.67 40.72
C GLU A 31 -17.24 2.00 40.39
N LEU A 32 -18.08 2.03 39.34
CA LEU A 32 -18.77 3.23 38.91
C LEU A 32 -19.82 3.68 39.95
N GLU A 33 -20.55 2.74 40.55
CA GLU A 33 -21.47 3.06 41.64
C GLU A 33 -20.73 3.63 42.85
N ALA A 34 -19.64 2.99 43.29
CA ALA A 34 -18.81 3.47 44.39
C ALA A 34 -18.28 4.88 44.11
N ASN A 35 -17.75 5.13 42.91
CA ASN A 35 -17.25 6.44 42.50
C ASN A 35 -18.35 7.52 42.56
N ILE A 36 -19.55 7.23 42.04
CA ILE A 36 -20.68 8.16 42.10
C ILE A 36 -21.07 8.46 43.55
N TYR A 37 -21.12 7.45 44.41
CA TYR A 37 -21.46 7.65 45.82
C TYR A 37 -20.38 8.44 46.58
N ASP A 38 -19.10 8.22 46.27
CA ASP A 38 -18.00 9.00 46.83
C ASP A 38 -18.07 10.47 46.40
N MET A 39 -18.41 10.73 45.13
CA MET A 39 -18.61 12.11 44.63
C MET A 39 -19.81 12.82 45.25
N LEU A 40 -20.84 12.07 45.67
CA LEU A 40 -22.02 12.63 46.35
C LEU A 40 -21.76 12.95 47.83
N ALA A 41 -20.79 12.30 48.46
CA ALA A 41 -20.48 12.41 49.89
C ALA A 41 -21.77 12.34 50.75
N ASP A 42 -22.00 13.31 51.62
CA ASP A 42 -23.20 13.38 52.47
C ASP A 42 -24.41 14.09 51.79
N ASP A 43 -24.23 14.74 50.63
CA ASP A 43 -25.30 15.44 49.92
C ASP A 43 -25.88 14.64 48.76
N ALA A 44 -26.85 13.78 49.07
CA ALA A 44 -27.63 13.08 48.06
C ALA A 44 -28.82 13.91 47.53
N SER A 45 -28.71 15.23 47.36
CA SER A 45 -29.76 16.07 46.76
C SER A 45 -29.98 15.76 45.27
N ASP A 46 -31.19 16.00 44.74
CA ASP A 46 -31.49 15.77 43.32
C ASP A 46 -30.70 16.72 42.39
N GLU A 47 -30.28 17.88 42.92
CA GLU A 47 -29.42 18.86 42.25
C GLU A 47 -28.00 18.29 42.13
N ASN A 48 -27.42 17.86 43.26
CA ASN A 48 -26.05 17.31 43.30
C ASN A 48 -25.92 16.03 42.45
N ILE A 49 -26.91 15.13 42.48
CA ILE A 49 -26.93 13.94 41.60
C ILE A 49 -26.87 14.34 40.12
N LYS A 50 -27.59 15.38 39.70
CA LYS A 50 -27.49 15.83 38.30
C LYS A 50 -26.11 16.40 38.01
N GLU A 51 -25.57 17.21 38.91
CA GLU A 51 -24.27 17.86 38.74
C GLU A 51 -23.14 16.83 38.61
N VAL A 52 -23.11 15.83 39.50
CA VAL A 52 -22.17 14.69 39.43
C VAL A 52 -22.33 13.92 38.12
N LEU A 53 -23.56 13.53 37.73
CA LEU A 53 -23.75 12.79 36.48
C LEU A 53 -23.41 13.64 35.23
N TYR A 54 -23.58 14.97 35.29
CA TYR A 54 -23.16 15.87 34.22
C TYR A 54 -21.64 16.02 34.15
N SER A 55 -20.96 16.08 35.29
CA SER A 55 -19.49 16.21 35.33
C SER A 55 -18.80 14.94 34.83
N MET A 56 -19.39 13.76 35.06
CA MET A 56 -18.94 12.48 34.48
C MET A 56 -19.20 12.39 32.97
N GLY A 57 -20.11 13.21 32.43
CA GLY A 57 -20.35 13.32 31.00
C GLY A 57 -21.24 12.22 30.42
N ASN A 58 -21.09 11.97 29.11
CA ASN A 58 -21.97 11.07 28.37
C ASN A 58 -21.66 9.60 28.70
N PRO A 59 -22.64 8.77 29.12
CA PRO A 59 -22.44 7.36 29.46
C PRO A 59 -21.77 6.53 28.35
N ALA A 60 -22.02 6.88 27.09
CA ALA A 60 -21.40 6.18 25.96
C ALA A 60 -19.92 6.49 25.80
N LYS A 61 -19.48 7.72 26.15
CA LYS A 61 -18.06 8.08 26.13
C LYS A 61 -17.34 7.46 27.33
N LEU A 62 -17.95 7.57 28.51
CA LEU A 62 -17.40 6.98 29.74
C LEU A 62 -17.25 5.46 29.62
N ALA A 63 -18.18 4.77 28.96
CA ALA A 63 -18.06 3.34 28.68
C ALA A 63 -16.88 2.96 27.77
N GLU A 64 -16.43 3.85 26.87
CA GLU A 64 -15.23 3.56 26.07
C GLU A 64 -13.94 3.78 26.89
N GLU A 65 -13.96 4.66 27.91
CA GLU A 65 -12.83 4.87 28.83
C GLU A 65 -12.61 3.69 29.78
N TYR A 66 -13.70 3.05 30.23
CA TYR A 66 -13.62 1.83 31.04
C TYR A 66 -13.22 0.58 30.24
N ARG A 67 -13.25 0.64 28.90
CA ARG A 67 -13.06 -0.55 28.07
C ARG A 67 -11.58 -0.88 27.94
N GLN A 68 -11.18 -2.06 28.42
CA GLN A 68 -9.80 -2.51 28.27
C GLN A 68 -9.41 -2.75 26.81
N LYS A 69 -10.39 -3.10 25.96
CA LYS A 69 -10.18 -3.36 24.52
C LYS A 69 -11.15 -2.54 23.67
N PRO A 70 -10.78 -1.31 23.30
CA PRO A 70 -11.66 -0.47 22.49
C PRO A 70 -11.90 -1.06 21.09
N LYS A 71 -13.08 -0.80 20.52
CA LYS A 71 -13.55 -1.43 19.26
C LYS A 71 -13.10 -0.64 18.03
N TYR A 72 -11.80 -0.61 17.78
CA TYR A 72 -11.26 -0.02 16.55
C TYR A 72 -11.01 -1.10 15.49
N LEU A 73 -11.23 -0.75 14.22
CA LEU A 73 -10.75 -1.55 13.10
C LEU A 73 -9.22 -1.41 12.96
N ILE A 74 -8.74 -0.18 13.15
CA ILE A 74 -7.33 0.21 13.23
C ILE A 74 -7.21 1.14 14.44
N SER A 75 -6.45 0.79 15.46
CA SER A 75 -6.33 1.63 16.67
C SER A 75 -5.65 2.97 16.41
N PRO A 76 -5.89 3.97 17.28
CA PRO A 76 -5.19 5.25 17.25
C PRO A 76 -3.66 5.11 17.25
N ALA A 77 -3.11 4.07 17.88
CA ALA A 77 -1.66 3.87 18.01
C ALA A 77 -0.95 3.66 16.66
N ILE A 78 -1.62 3.08 15.66
CA ILE A 78 -1.05 2.79 14.33
C ILE A 78 -1.77 3.54 13.20
N TYR A 79 -2.74 4.41 13.53
CA TYR A 79 -3.57 5.08 12.54
C TYR A 79 -2.78 6.05 11.66
N GLU A 80 -1.79 6.75 12.23
CA GLU A 80 -0.92 7.64 11.45
C GLU A 80 -0.10 6.88 10.41
N ASP A 81 0.47 5.74 10.79
CA ASP A 81 1.21 4.86 9.87
C ASP A 81 0.29 4.35 8.75
N TYR A 82 -0.92 3.91 9.09
CA TYR A 82 -1.91 3.49 8.10
C TYR A 82 -2.21 4.59 7.09
N ILE A 83 -2.52 5.82 7.54
CA ILE A 83 -2.81 6.94 6.65
C ILE A 83 -1.60 7.31 5.79
N HIS A 84 -0.39 7.25 6.34
CA HIS A 84 0.83 7.51 5.58
C HIS A 84 1.03 6.50 4.46
N VAL A 85 0.86 5.20 4.73
CA VAL A 85 0.90 4.15 3.70
C VAL A 85 -0.15 4.41 2.62
N MET A 86 -1.38 4.72 3.00
CA MET A 86 -2.49 4.94 2.07
C MET A 86 -2.25 6.15 1.15
N LYS A 87 -1.66 7.22 1.66
CA LYS A 87 -1.28 8.41 0.88
C LYS A 87 -0.23 8.12 -0.19
N ILE A 88 0.56 7.06 -0.02
CA ILE A 88 1.58 6.63 -0.99
C ILE A 88 1.01 5.59 -1.94
N VAL A 89 0.38 4.54 -1.41
CA VAL A 89 -0.09 3.39 -2.19
C VAL A 89 -1.18 3.79 -3.18
N ILE A 90 -2.17 4.59 -2.78
CA ILE A 90 -3.29 4.94 -3.66
C ILE A 90 -2.83 5.69 -4.92
N PRO A 91 -2.07 6.80 -4.84
CA PRO A 91 -1.63 7.51 -6.04
C PRO A 91 -0.72 6.65 -6.93
N VAL A 92 0.19 5.88 -6.33
CA VAL A 92 1.11 5.02 -7.10
C VAL A 92 0.34 3.97 -7.90
N VAL A 93 -0.58 3.25 -7.25
CA VAL A 93 -1.42 2.23 -7.90
C VAL A 93 -2.32 2.88 -8.94
N ALA A 94 -2.97 4.00 -8.62
CA ALA A 94 -3.83 4.72 -9.56
C ALA A 94 -3.09 5.10 -10.84
N ILE A 95 -1.91 5.73 -10.71
CA ILE A 95 -1.12 6.19 -11.85
C ILE A 95 -0.60 5.01 -12.67
N ALA A 96 0.00 4.00 -12.01
CA ALA A 96 0.56 2.85 -12.70
C ALA A 96 -0.51 2.10 -13.53
N LEU A 97 -1.67 1.85 -12.94
CA LEU A 97 -2.74 1.12 -13.62
C LEU A 97 -3.51 2.00 -14.62
N ALA A 98 -3.57 3.32 -14.41
CA ALA A 98 -4.07 4.23 -15.43
C ALA A 98 -3.19 4.23 -16.69
N ILE A 99 -1.86 4.24 -16.53
CA ILE A 99 -0.93 4.14 -17.66
C ILE A 99 -1.11 2.81 -18.40
N ILE A 100 -1.14 1.69 -17.67
CA ILE A 100 -1.35 0.36 -18.26
C ILE A 100 -2.70 0.31 -18.99
N GLY A 101 -3.77 0.79 -18.37
CA GLY A 101 -5.10 0.83 -18.98
C GLY A 101 -5.16 1.76 -20.20
N ALA A 102 -4.45 2.88 -20.19
CA ALA A 102 -4.36 3.77 -21.36
C ALA A 102 -3.62 3.09 -22.51
N ILE A 103 -2.50 2.41 -22.23
CA ILE A 103 -1.75 1.63 -23.23
C ILE A 103 -2.63 0.54 -23.84
N GLN A 104 -3.32 -0.25 -23.00
CA GLN A 104 -4.27 -1.25 -23.45
C GLN A 104 -5.39 -0.64 -24.29
N GLY A 105 -5.92 0.50 -23.87
CA GLY A 105 -6.94 1.23 -24.59
C GLY A 105 -6.47 1.74 -25.95
N VAL A 106 -5.22 2.17 -26.08
CA VAL A 106 -4.61 2.54 -27.37
C VAL A 106 -4.55 1.33 -28.29
N PHE A 107 -4.12 0.17 -27.80
CA PHE A 107 -4.15 -1.07 -28.59
C PHE A 107 -5.56 -1.44 -29.04
N GLN A 108 -6.56 -1.27 -28.17
CA GLN A 108 -7.96 -1.51 -28.54
C GLN A 108 -8.47 -0.53 -29.60
N VAL A 109 -8.07 0.74 -29.56
CA VAL A 109 -8.43 1.73 -30.60
C VAL A 109 -7.78 1.38 -31.93
N LEU A 110 -6.51 0.99 -31.91
CA LEU A 110 -5.78 0.62 -33.12
C LEU A 110 -6.40 -0.61 -33.81
N ALA A 111 -7.03 -1.52 -33.07
CA ALA A 111 -7.72 -2.68 -33.62
C ALA A 111 -9.12 -2.38 -34.21
N VAL A 112 -9.64 -1.15 -34.09
CA VAL A 112 -10.96 -0.76 -34.63
C VAL A 112 -10.81 -0.21 -36.04
N ASP A 113 -11.71 -0.63 -36.94
CA ASP A 113 -11.75 -0.17 -38.33
C ASP A 113 -11.92 1.36 -38.43
N GLN A 114 -11.12 2.00 -39.31
CA GLN A 114 -11.02 3.46 -39.42
C GLN A 114 -12.37 4.11 -39.76
N GLN A 115 -13.27 3.40 -40.44
CA GLN A 115 -14.62 3.88 -40.76
C GLN A 115 -15.53 4.04 -39.54
N THR A 116 -15.21 3.38 -38.43
CA THR A 116 -15.98 3.44 -37.17
C THR A 116 -15.27 4.26 -36.09
N LEU A 117 -14.09 4.79 -36.40
CA LEU A 117 -13.27 5.57 -35.49
C LEU A 117 -13.94 6.92 -35.22
N SER A 118 -14.38 7.12 -33.98
CA SER A 118 -14.91 8.40 -33.51
C SER A 118 -14.13 8.86 -32.30
N ALA A 119 -14.00 10.18 -32.11
CA ALA A 119 -13.35 10.75 -30.93
C ALA A 119 -13.96 10.21 -29.61
N ALA A 120 -15.28 9.96 -29.61
CA ALA A 120 -15.98 9.35 -28.48
C ALA A 120 -15.53 7.90 -28.21
N LEU A 121 -15.32 7.10 -29.24
CA LEU A 121 -14.84 5.71 -29.11
C LEU A 121 -13.38 5.69 -28.63
N VAL A 122 -12.52 6.55 -29.18
CA VAL A 122 -11.13 6.70 -28.73
C VAL A 122 -11.08 7.08 -27.26
N PHE A 123 -11.87 8.07 -26.86
CA PHE A 123 -11.97 8.48 -25.46
C PHE A 123 -12.44 7.33 -24.56
N LYS A 124 -13.51 6.62 -24.95
CA LYS A 124 -14.06 5.50 -24.19
C LYS A 124 -13.03 4.37 -24.02
N LYS A 125 -12.31 4.02 -25.09
CA LYS A 125 -11.36 2.92 -25.10
C LYS A 125 -10.06 3.26 -24.37
N VAL A 126 -9.52 4.47 -24.54
CA VAL A 126 -8.26 4.89 -23.90
C VAL A 126 -8.49 5.38 -22.48
N ILE A 127 -9.30 6.44 -22.33
CA ILE A 127 -9.54 7.09 -21.04
C ILE A 127 -10.49 6.26 -20.19
N GLY A 128 -11.56 5.72 -20.77
CA GLY A 128 -12.52 4.89 -20.03
C GLY A 128 -11.88 3.61 -19.47
N HIS A 129 -11.03 2.93 -20.26
CA HIS A 129 -10.32 1.74 -19.79
C HIS A 129 -9.24 2.06 -18.76
N ALA A 130 -8.49 3.15 -18.94
CA ALA A 130 -7.54 3.66 -17.95
C ALA A 130 -8.21 3.96 -16.60
N ILE A 131 -9.35 4.66 -16.62
CA ILE A 131 -10.12 4.97 -15.41
C ILE A 131 -10.69 3.70 -14.80
N GLY A 132 -11.26 2.79 -15.60
CA GLY A 132 -11.84 1.54 -15.10
C GLY A 132 -10.80 0.66 -14.38
N LEU A 133 -9.64 0.46 -15.00
CA LEU A 133 -8.57 -0.36 -14.44
C LEU A 133 -7.96 0.29 -13.19
N SER A 134 -7.68 1.60 -13.23
CA SER A 134 -7.15 2.33 -12.08
C SER A 134 -8.12 2.38 -10.90
N ALA A 135 -9.41 2.62 -11.14
CA ALA A 135 -10.42 2.64 -10.09
C ALA A 135 -10.55 1.27 -9.40
N SER A 136 -10.59 0.19 -10.19
CA SER A 136 -10.62 -1.17 -9.65
C SER A 136 -9.39 -1.47 -8.79
N ALA A 137 -8.20 -1.10 -9.28
CA ALA A 137 -6.95 -1.34 -8.58
C ALA A 137 -6.83 -0.52 -7.29
N VAL A 138 -7.31 0.73 -7.27
CA VAL A 138 -7.35 1.56 -6.06
C VAL A 138 -8.24 0.93 -4.99
N VAL A 139 -9.42 0.41 -5.36
CA VAL A 139 -10.31 -0.30 -4.43
C VAL A 139 -9.63 -1.54 -3.87
N GLN A 140 -8.97 -2.33 -4.71
CA GLN A 140 -8.20 -3.50 -4.26
C GLN A 140 -7.07 -3.10 -3.31
N ALA A 141 -6.30 -2.07 -3.64
CA ALA A 141 -5.22 -1.59 -2.80
C ALA A 141 -5.72 -1.08 -1.43
N LEU A 142 -6.85 -0.35 -1.42
CA LEU A 142 -7.55 0.07 -0.20
C LEU A 142 -7.90 -1.13 0.69
N VAL A 143 -8.56 -2.14 0.12
CA VAL A 143 -9.01 -3.32 0.84
C VAL A 143 -7.82 -4.09 1.42
N TRP A 144 -6.84 -4.45 0.59
CA TRP A 144 -5.74 -5.31 1.03
C TRP A 144 -4.77 -4.60 1.97
N THR A 145 -4.56 -3.29 1.80
CA THR A 145 -3.77 -2.51 2.76
C THR A 145 -4.48 -2.45 4.11
N THR A 146 -5.78 -2.17 4.12
CA THR A 146 -6.59 -2.16 5.36
C THR A 146 -6.55 -3.53 6.05
N VAL A 147 -6.77 -4.61 5.30
CA VAL A 147 -6.71 -5.99 5.81
C VAL A 147 -5.33 -6.29 6.39
N GLY A 148 -4.26 -5.86 5.74
CA GLY A 148 -2.89 -6.02 6.23
C GLY A 148 -2.67 -5.34 7.59
N PHE A 149 -3.12 -4.10 7.75
CA PHE A 149 -3.05 -3.38 9.03
C PHE A 149 -3.90 -4.03 10.12
N VAL A 150 -5.11 -4.50 9.78
CA VAL A 150 -5.97 -5.24 10.70
C VAL A 150 -5.29 -6.52 11.17
N ILE A 151 -4.69 -7.30 10.27
CA ILE A 151 -3.97 -8.53 10.63
C ILE A 151 -2.75 -8.22 11.50
N TYR A 152 -1.96 -7.21 11.12
CA TYR A 152 -0.80 -6.76 11.87
C TYR A 152 -1.18 -6.40 13.30
N GLU A 153 -2.24 -5.63 13.49
CA GLU A 153 -2.72 -5.22 14.80
C GLU A 153 -3.21 -6.42 15.63
N ARG A 154 -4.00 -7.32 15.05
CA ARG A 154 -4.55 -8.49 15.75
C ARG A 154 -3.50 -9.53 16.15
N THR A 155 -2.39 -9.58 15.43
CA THR A 155 -1.26 -10.48 15.71
C THR A 155 -0.23 -9.85 16.63
N SER A 156 0.03 -8.55 16.49
CA SER A 156 1.04 -7.84 17.28
C SER A 156 0.56 -7.53 18.69
N LEU A 157 -0.71 -7.19 18.89
CA LEU A 157 -1.29 -6.97 20.24
C LEU A 157 -1.36 -8.25 21.10
N LYS A 158 -1.12 -9.44 20.53
CA LYS A 158 -0.96 -10.69 21.30
C LYS A 158 0.44 -10.84 21.90
N LYS A 159 1.44 -10.10 21.41
CA LYS A 159 2.70 -9.93 22.14
C LYS A 159 2.41 -8.86 23.18
N GLY A 160 2.31 -9.29 24.44
CA GLY A 160 1.79 -8.50 25.55
C GLY A 160 2.41 -7.11 25.65
N GLU A 161 1.66 -6.21 26.30
CA GLU A 161 2.17 -4.92 26.76
C GLU A 161 3.61 -5.10 27.24
N VAL A 162 4.53 -4.52 26.49
CA VAL A 162 5.94 -4.54 26.88
C VAL A 162 5.99 -3.69 28.13
N ASP A 163 6.27 -4.31 29.27
CA ASP A 163 6.59 -3.61 30.51
C ASP A 163 7.66 -2.56 30.16
N TRP A 164 7.27 -1.30 30.20
CA TRP A 164 8.16 -0.20 29.89
C TRP A 164 8.64 0.39 31.21
N SER A 165 9.93 0.65 31.31
CA SER A 165 10.52 1.38 32.43
C SER A 165 11.02 2.75 31.97
N VAL A 166 11.20 3.67 32.92
CA VAL A 166 11.76 5.00 32.63
C VAL A 166 13.18 4.88 32.03
N ASP A 167 13.89 3.81 32.35
CA ASP A 167 15.22 3.52 31.80
C ASP A 167 15.19 3.08 30.33
N ASP A 168 14.02 2.66 29.82
CA ASP A 168 13.81 2.30 28.40
C ASP A 168 13.52 3.53 27.52
N LEU A 169 13.47 4.73 28.10
CA LEU A 169 13.28 5.95 27.34
C LEU A 169 14.45 6.15 26.37
N PRO A 170 14.20 6.20 25.05
CA PRO A 170 15.25 6.48 24.09
C PRO A 170 15.82 7.87 24.35
N GLU A 171 17.14 8.01 24.24
CA GLU A 171 17.79 9.32 24.32
C GLU A 171 17.14 10.29 23.31
N VAL A 172 16.85 11.52 23.76
CA VAL A 172 16.26 12.56 22.91
C VAL A 172 17.21 12.81 21.73
N PRO A 173 16.81 12.50 20.48
CA PRO A 173 17.67 12.71 19.33
C PRO A 173 17.96 14.21 19.19
N LYS A 174 19.24 14.61 19.33
CA LYS A 174 19.66 16.02 19.29
C LYS A 174 19.36 16.71 17.94
N GLU A 175 19.18 15.94 16.86
CA GLU A 175 18.50 16.38 15.64
C GLU A 175 17.78 15.18 15.00
N LYS A 176 16.73 15.46 14.21
CA LYS A 176 15.99 14.47 13.40
C LYS A 176 16.93 13.83 12.34
N THR A 177 17.79 12.90 12.73
CA THR A 177 18.36 11.94 11.78
C THR A 177 17.18 11.26 11.10
N LYS A 178 16.94 11.56 9.83
CA LYS A 178 15.80 11.03 9.07
C LYS A 178 15.88 9.50 9.06
N SER A 179 15.21 8.88 10.02
CA SER A 179 14.94 7.45 10.00
C SER A 179 14.12 7.15 8.75
N ILE A 180 14.37 6.00 8.14
CA ILE A 180 13.55 5.52 7.04
C ILE A 180 12.16 5.26 7.64
N PRO A 181 11.08 5.91 7.13
CA PRO A 181 9.75 5.71 7.66
C PRO A 181 9.37 4.23 7.58
N LEU A 182 8.85 3.67 8.68
CA LEU A 182 8.42 2.27 8.72
C LEU A 182 7.35 2.02 7.65
N ALA A 183 6.42 2.96 7.52
CA ALA A 183 5.37 2.96 6.53
C ALA A 183 5.89 2.87 5.09
N ASP A 184 6.98 3.57 4.74
CA ASP A 184 7.58 3.49 3.39
C ASP A 184 8.12 2.07 3.13
N ILE A 185 8.79 1.46 4.11
CA ILE A 185 9.35 0.11 4.00
C ILE A 185 8.24 -0.95 3.93
N ILE A 186 7.21 -0.81 4.77
CA ILE A 186 6.06 -1.71 4.76
C ILE A 186 5.31 -1.60 3.43
N ALA A 187 5.12 -0.39 2.89
CA ALA A 187 4.54 -0.19 1.58
C ALA A 187 5.37 -0.86 0.48
N GLU A 188 6.70 -0.70 0.49
CA GLU A 188 7.64 -1.34 -0.45
C GLU A 188 7.49 -2.88 -0.42
N LEU A 189 7.42 -3.47 0.77
CA LEU A 189 7.23 -4.91 0.97
C LEU A 189 5.86 -5.40 0.49
N ILE A 190 4.77 -4.72 0.88
CA ILE A 190 3.40 -5.10 0.49
C ILE A 190 3.24 -5.02 -1.03
N ILE A 191 3.70 -3.92 -1.65
CA ILE A 191 3.66 -3.76 -3.10
C ILE A 191 4.48 -4.86 -3.77
N GLY A 192 5.66 -5.19 -3.23
CA GLY A 192 6.50 -6.26 -3.74
C GLY A 192 5.80 -7.62 -3.75
N VAL A 193 5.15 -7.98 -2.64
CA VAL A 193 4.37 -9.23 -2.53
C VAL A 193 3.20 -9.24 -3.49
N ILE A 194 2.41 -8.16 -3.55
CA ILE A 194 1.26 -8.05 -4.46
C ILE A 194 1.73 -8.23 -5.91
N PHE A 195 2.85 -7.62 -6.29
CA PHE A 195 3.37 -7.71 -7.64
C PHE A 195 3.89 -9.11 -7.98
N ILE A 196 4.58 -9.82 -7.06
CA ILE A 196 4.97 -11.23 -7.27
C ILE A 196 3.74 -12.10 -7.49
N VAL A 197 2.74 -11.98 -6.62
CA VAL A 197 1.50 -12.75 -6.73
C VAL A 197 0.81 -12.44 -8.04
N ALA A 198 0.71 -11.16 -8.43
CA ALA A 198 0.11 -10.76 -9.70
C ALA A 198 0.86 -11.36 -10.91
N VAL A 199 2.20 -11.30 -10.92
CA VAL A 199 3.02 -11.88 -11.99
C VAL A 199 2.79 -13.39 -12.09
N ILE A 200 2.79 -14.12 -10.96
CA ILE A 200 2.56 -15.57 -10.95
C ILE A 200 1.14 -15.89 -11.41
N LEU A 201 0.14 -15.14 -10.97
CA LEU A 201 -1.26 -15.41 -11.32
C LEU A 201 -1.56 -15.11 -12.80
N ILE A 202 -1.02 -14.02 -13.34
CA ILE A 202 -1.20 -13.61 -14.74
C ILE A 202 -0.45 -14.55 -15.68
N PHE A 203 0.83 -14.82 -15.42
CA PHE A 203 1.65 -15.62 -16.34
C PHE A 203 1.65 -17.12 -16.04
N GLY A 204 1.18 -17.54 -14.86
CA GLY A 204 0.98 -18.94 -14.49
C GLY A 204 -0.36 -19.54 -14.94
N ASN A 205 -1.14 -18.77 -15.72
CA ASN A 205 -2.46 -19.18 -16.24
C ASN A 205 -3.49 -19.54 -15.14
N TYR A 206 -3.34 -18.95 -13.96
CA TYR A 206 -4.29 -19.13 -12.83
C TYR A 206 -5.45 -18.12 -12.88
N LEU A 207 -5.29 -17.04 -13.64
CA LEU A 207 -6.33 -16.06 -13.92
C LEU A 207 -6.72 -16.10 -15.40
N PRO A 208 -8.00 -15.82 -15.74
CA PRO A 208 -8.47 -15.76 -17.14
C PRO A 208 -7.95 -14.52 -17.89
N PHE A 209 -7.01 -13.78 -17.31
CA PHE A 209 -6.39 -12.59 -17.88
C PHE A 209 -5.03 -12.98 -18.46
N GLU A 210 -5.02 -13.53 -19.67
CA GLU A 210 -3.77 -13.64 -20.41
C GLU A 210 -3.40 -12.25 -20.95
N VAL A 211 -2.09 -11.97 -21.06
CA VAL A 211 -1.62 -10.77 -21.75
C VAL A 211 -1.80 -10.99 -23.26
N ALA A 212 -3.05 -10.80 -23.68
CA ALA A 212 -3.56 -11.20 -24.96
C ALA A 212 -4.61 -10.21 -25.46
N ILE A 213 -4.86 -10.23 -26.77
CA ILE A 213 -5.92 -9.46 -27.39
C ILE A 213 -7.16 -10.34 -27.45
N TYR A 214 -8.26 -9.81 -26.91
CA TYR A 214 -9.58 -10.44 -26.93
C TYR A 214 -10.51 -9.63 -27.81
N GLU A 215 -11.29 -10.32 -28.64
CA GLU A 215 -12.33 -9.73 -29.49
C GLU A 215 -13.63 -10.50 -29.23
N ASP A 216 -14.68 -9.79 -28.84
CA ASP A 216 -15.97 -10.36 -28.40
C ASP A 216 -15.86 -11.44 -27.30
N GLY A 217 -14.85 -11.32 -26.44
CA GLY A 217 -14.59 -12.28 -25.35
C GLY A 217 -13.84 -13.54 -25.78
N LEU A 218 -13.48 -13.67 -27.06
CA LEU A 218 -12.66 -14.76 -27.58
C LEU A 218 -11.19 -14.33 -27.68
N LEU A 219 -10.30 -15.22 -27.26
CA LEU A 219 -8.86 -15.06 -27.36
C LEU A 219 -8.42 -15.06 -28.83
N GLN A 220 -7.86 -13.95 -29.30
CA GLN A 220 -7.36 -13.84 -30.69
C GLN A 220 -5.86 -14.11 -30.78
N THR A 221 -5.07 -13.52 -29.88
CA THR A 221 -3.61 -13.67 -29.90
C THR A 221 -2.96 -13.34 -28.56
N GLU A 222 -1.93 -14.10 -28.18
CA GLU A 222 -1.01 -13.77 -27.10
C GLU A 222 -0.04 -12.67 -27.57
N ILE A 223 0.16 -11.61 -26.78
CA ILE A 223 1.02 -10.48 -27.18
C ILE A 223 2.50 -10.88 -27.14
N PHE A 224 2.91 -11.56 -26.08
CA PHE A 224 4.30 -11.96 -25.87
C PHE A 224 4.56 -13.37 -26.37
N ALA A 225 5.76 -13.63 -26.89
CA ALA A 225 6.15 -14.98 -27.23
C ALA A 225 6.32 -15.84 -25.96
N LYS A 226 5.91 -17.11 -25.99
CA LYS A 226 6.07 -18.03 -24.85
C LYS A 226 7.53 -18.17 -24.41
N SER A 227 8.47 -18.14 -25.36
CA SER A 227 9.91 -18.15 -25.09
C SER A 227 10.40 -16.90 -24.37
N PHE A 228 9.75 -15.76 -24.57
CA PHE A 228 10.06 -14.53 -23.85
C PHE A 228 9.46 -14.57 -22.44
N VAL A 229 8.20 -15.00 -22.31
CA VAL A 229 7.51 -15.12 -21.01
C VAL A 229 8.25 -16.05 -20.05
N SER A 230 8.78 -17.17 -20.54
CA SER A 230 9.54 -18.13 -19.72
C SER A 230 10.83 -17.55 -19.14
N VAL A 231 11.39 -16.49 -19.74
CA VAL A 231 12.54 -15.75 -19.23
C VAL A 231 12.10 -14.56 -18.38
N LEU A 232 11.06 -13.84 -18.81
CA LEU A 232 10.52 -12.66 -18.15
C LEU A 232 10.09 -12.99 -16.71
N VAL A 233 9.28 -14.03 -16.53
CA VAL A 233 8.66 -14.32 -15.23
C VAL A 233 9.69 -14.66 -14.15
N PRO A 234 10.64 -15.61 -14.36
CA PRO A 234 11.67 -15.87 -13.37
C PRO A 234 12.53 -14.63 -13.06
N MET A 235 12.86 -13.84 -14.08
CA MET A 235 13.66 -12.63 -13.88
C MET A 235 12.91 -11.57 -13.05
N LEU A 236 11.63 -11.34 -13.31
CA LEU A 236 10.81 -10.44 -12.50
C LEU A 236 10.71 -10.91 -11.04
N VAL A 237 10.57 -12.22 -10.81
CA VAL A 237 10.55 -12.80 -9.47
C VAL A 237 11.90 -12.61 -8.77
N ILE A 238 13.03 -12.87 -9.44
CA ILE A 238 14.38 -12.67 -8.88
C ILE A 238 14.61 -11.19 -8.54
N MET A 239 14.28 -10.29 -9.47
CA MET A 239 14.41 -8.85 -9.25
C MET A 239 13.59 -8.39 -8.05
N MET A 240 12.36 -8.88 -7.92
CA MET A 240 11.53 -8.52 -6.77
C MET A 240 12.03 -9.13 -5.47
N ALA A 241 12.53 -10.38 -5.49
CA ALA A 241 13.14 -10.98 -4.31
C ALA A 241 14.33 -10.15 -3.80
N ILE A 242 15.16 -9.63 -4.70
CA ILE A 242 16.27 -8.74 -4.36
C ILE A 242 15.78 -7.41 -3.76
N SER A 243 14.74 -6.82 -4.37
CA SER A 243 14.08 -5.61 -3.83
C SER A 243 13.49 -5.82 -2.42
N MET A 244 12.90 -7.00 -2.17
CA MET A 244 12.42 -7.36 -0.84
C MET A 244 13.57 -7.51 0.16
N VAL A 245 14.71 -8.10 -0.24
CA VAL A 245 15.91 -8.16 0.62
C VAL A 245 16.40 -6.75 0.95
N GLU A 246 16.44 -5.84 -0.03
CA GLU A 246 16.77 -4.43 0.22
C GLU A 246 15.81 -3.80 1.24
N SER A 247 14.51 -4.03 1.08
CA SER A 247 13.47 -3.55 1.99
C SER A 247 13.64 -4.09 3.41
N ILE A 248 13.96 -5.38 3.56
CA ILE A 248 14.26 -6.01 4.86
C ILE A 248 15.52 -5.38 5.48
N VAL A 249 16.56 -5.11 4.70
CA VAL A 249 17.77 -4.42 5.19
C VAL A 249 17.43 -2.99 5.65
N LYS A 250 16.60 -2.25 4.91
CA LYS A 250 16.07 -0.95 5.36
C LYS A 250 15.27 -1.08 6.66
N LEU A 251 14.52 -2.17 6.84
CA LEU A 251 13.75 -2.47 8.06
C LEU A 251 14.65 -2.75 9.27
N ILE A 252 15.74 -3.49 9.09
CA ILE A 252 16.67 -3.84 10.17
C ILE A 252 17.43 -2.60 10.65
N TYR A 253 17.96 -1.79 9.72
CA TYR A 253 18.81 -0.66 10.08
C TYR A 253 18.02 0.63 10.36
N ARG A 254 16.87 0.85 9.73
CA ARG A 254 15.99 2.03 9.88
C ARG A 254 16.64 3.40 9.65
N HIS A 255 17.90 3.47 9.22
CA HIS A 255 18.59 4.70 8.87
C HIS A 255 19.54 4.47 7.68
N TRP A 256 19.81 5.52 6.91
CA TRP A 256 20.68 5.47 5.72
C TRP A 256 22.16 5.38 6.11
N ASN A 257 22.62 4.18 6.47
CA ASN A 257 24.04 3.89 6.65
C ASN A 257 24.69 3.32 5.37
N ILE A 258 26.01 3.16 5.39
CA ILE A 258 26.76 2.63 4.24
C ILE A 258 26.26 1.24 3.81
N LYS A 259 25.84 0.38 4.73
CA LYS A 259 25.33 -0.97 4.41
C LYS A 259 24.02 -0.89 3.61
N VAL A 260 23.07 -0.06 4.05
CA VAL A 260 21.79 0.18 3.34
C VAL A 260 22.06 0.77 1.96
N CYS A 261 23.02 1.71 1.86
CA CYS A 261 23.44 2.29 0.58
C CYS A 261 23.97 1.23 -0.39
N ILE A 262 24.90 0.38 0.07
CA ILE A 262 25.51 -0.67 -0.76
C ILE A 262 24.44 -1.66 -1.26
N VAL A 263 23.56 -2.13 -0.37
CA VAL A 263 22.49 -3.07 -0.76
C VAL A 263 21.54 -2.43 -1.78
N SER A 264 21.19 -1.16 -1.61
CA SER A 264 20.35 -0.41 -2.56
C SER A 264 21.02 -0.24 -3.92
N ILE A 265 22.31 0.09 -3.95
CA ILE A 265 23.09 0.16 -5.20
C ILE A 265 23.12 -1.20 -5.90
N ILE A 266 23.41 -2.28 -5.17
CA ILE A 266 23.43 -3.64 -5.72
C ILE A 266 22.06 -3.99 -6.32
N SER A 267 20.98 -3.71 -5.59
CA SER A 267 19.60 -3.93 -6.04
C SER A 267 19.30 -3.20 -7.36
N HIS A 268 19.64 -1.92 -7.46
CA HIS A 268 19.47 -1.15 -8.70
C HIS A 268 20.33 -1.64 -9.86
N VAL A 269 21.59 -2.03 -9.59
CA VAL A 269 22.50 -2.55 -10.61
C VAL A 269 22.01 -3.90 -11.13
N VAL A 270 21.63 -4.83 -10.24
CA VAL A 270 21.07 -6.12 -10.64
C VAL A 270 19.77 -5.91 -11.42
N GLY A 271 18.88 -5.04 -10.94
CA GLY A 271 17.64 -4.70 -11.64
C GLY A 271 17.89 -4.16 -13.06
N LEU A 272 18.88 -3.29 -13.23
CA LEU A 272 19.28 -2.79 -14.55
C LEU A 272 19.75 -3.93 -15.46
N PHE A 273 20.69 -4.77 -14.99
CA PHE A 273 21.21 -5.86 -15.79
C PHE A 273 20.15 -6.92 -16.13
N SER A 274 19.25 -7.22 -15.19
CA SER A 274 18.11 -8.10 -15.46
C SER A 274 17.18 -7.51 -16.53
N TRP A 275 16.89 -6.21 -16.48
CA TRP A 275 16.11 -5.54 -17.54
C TRP A 275 16.82 -5.58 -18.90
N LEU A 276 18.11 -5.27 -18.94
CA LEU A 276 18.89 -5.34 -20.18
C LEU A 276 18.92 -6.77 -20.75
N TYR A 277 19.04 -7.78 -19.88
CA TYR A 277 19.00 -9.18 -20.28
C TYR A 277 17.63 -9.60 -20.82
N ILE A 278 16.53 -9.19 -20.18
CA ILE A 278 15.16 -9.43 -20.66
C ILE A 278 14.96 -8.77 -22.02
N LEU A 279 15.29 -7.49 -22.17
CA LEU A 279 15.10 -6.73 -23.40
C LEU A 279 16.03 -7.19 -24.53
N GLY A 280 17.12 -7.88 -24.20
CA GLY A 280 18.01 -8.51 -25.17
C GLY A 280 17.53 -9.88 -25.67
N GLN A 281 16.44 -10.44 -25.14
CA GLN A 281 15.92 -11.73 -25.61
C GLN A 281 15.33 -11.61 -27.02
N PRO A 282 15.56 -12.60 -27.89
CA PRO A 282 14.98 -12.61 -29.23
C PRO A 282 13.47 -12.90 -29.16
N LYS A 283 12.71 -12.30 -30.08
CA LYS A 283 11.26 -12.51 -30.25
C LYS A 283 10.49 -12.16 -28.98
N ILE A 284 10.49 -10.88 -28.61
CA ILE A 284 9.71 -10.39 -27.47
C ILE A 284 8.22 -10.60 -27.76
N PHE A 285 7.80 -10.24 -28.97
CA PHE A 285 6.42 -10.37 -29.43
C PHE A 285 6.20 -11.70 -30.16
N SER A 286 4.98 -12.23 -30.03
CA SER A 286 4.61 -13.46 -30.73
C SER A 286 4.44 -13.21 -32.24
N ASN A 287 4.64 -14.25 -33.06
CA ASN A 287 4.35 -14.14 -34.49
C ASN A 287 2.85 -13.91 -34.76
N THR A 288 1.98 -14.49 -33.91
CA THR A 288 0.53 -14.33 -34.02
C THR A 288 0.10 -12.90 -33.72
N PHE A 289 0.81 -12.19 -32.83
CA PHE A 289 0.62 -10.77 -32.61
C PHE A 289 0.91 -9.95 -33.87
N PHE A 290 2.07 -10.20 -34.52
CA PHE A 290 2.37 -9.52 -35.79
C PHE A 290 1.38 -9.86 -36.90
N SER A 291 0.88 -11.10 -36.96
CA SER A 291 -0.19 -11.49 -37.88
C SER A 291 -1.50 -10.76 -37.58
N TYR A 292 -1.85 -10.59 -36.30
CA TYR A 292 -3.03 -9.85 -35.88
C TYR A 292 -2.93 -8.36 -36.26
N VAL A 293 -1.77 -7.75 -36.02
CA VAL A 293 -1.46 -6.37 -36.42
C VAL A 293 -1.59 -6.19 -37.93
N ALA A 294 -0.98 -7.08 -38.71
CA ALA A 294 -1.05 -7.02 -40.17
C ALA A 294 -2.48 -7.23 -40.70
N LYS A 295 -3.26 -8.10 -40.05
CA LYS A 295 -4.66 -8.38 -40.41
C LYS A 295 -5.58 -7.18 -40.18
N HIS A 296 -5.32 -6.37 -39.15
CA HIS A 296 -6.13 -5.20 -38.78
C HIS A 296 -5.57 -3.88 -39.34
N ASP A 297 -4.59 -3.95 -40.23
CA ASP A 297 -3.90 -2.77 -40.81
C ASP A 297 -3.45 -1.77 -39.74
N ILE A 298 -2.99 -2.28 -38.59
CA ILE A 298 -2.52 -1.46 -37.47
C ILE A 298 -1.19 -0.80 -37.88
N ASP A 299 -1.23 0.52 -38.06
CA ASP A 299 -0.05 1.29 -38.43
C ASP A 299 0.96 1.39 -37.27
N LEU A 300 1.98 0.53 -37.29
CA LEU A 300 3.09 0.57 -36.34
C LEU A 300 4.15 1.64 -36.70
N ASN A 301 4.00 2.36 -37.81
CA ASN A 301 5.01 3.32 -38.28
C ASN A 301 5.20 4.51 -37.33
N ALA A 302 4.21 4.81 -36.48
CA ALA A 302 4.35 5.79 -35.40
C ALA A 302 5.54 5.46 -34.47
N PHE A 303 5.78 4.17 -34.20
CA PHE A 303 6.91 3.71 -33.38
C PHE A 303 8.24 3.66 -34.15
N MET A 304 8.19 3.55 -35.49
CA MET A 304 9.40 3.57 -36.33
C MET A 304 10.07 4.95 -36.39
N ARG A 305 9.33 6.03 -36.07
CA ARG A 305 9.88 7.40 -35.97
C ARG A 305 10.88 7.56 -34.83
N VAL A 306 10.82 6.71 -33.80
CA VAL A 306 11.79 6.71 -32.70
C VAL A 306 13.04 5.93 -33.14
N GLY A 307 14.04 6.65 -33.65
CA GLY A 307 15.37 6.09 -33.95
C GLY A 307 15.51 5.36 -35.30
N ASN A 308 14.49 5.42 -36.18
CA ASN A 308 14.49 4.77 -37.51
C ASN A 308 14.78 3.25 -37.43
N ARG A 309 14.26 2.60 -36.38
CA ARG A 309 14.34 1.15 -36.18
C ARG A 309 12.94 0.55 -36.26
N GLY A 310 12.83 -0.74 -36.59
CA GLY A 310 11.55 -1.46 -36.56
C GLY A 310 10.87 -1.40 -35.17
N PHE A 311 9.55 -1.59 -35.13
CA PHE A 311 8.70 -1.48 -33.92
C PHE A 311 9.31 -2.09 -32.65
N GLU A 312 9.77 -3.34 -32.73
CA GLU A 312 10.36 -4.07 -31.59
C GLU A 312 11.61 -3.37 -31.05
N ASN A 313 12.50 -2.92 -31.95
CA ASN A 313 13.73 -2.23 -31.58
C ASN A 313 13.48 -0.84 -30.99
N SER A 314 12.43 -0.14 -31.43
CA SER A 314 12.01 1.13 -30.84
C SER A 314 11.52 0.95 -29.41
N ILE A 315 10.72 -0.10 -29.16
CA ILE A 315 10.28 -0.47 -27.82
C ILE A 315 11.49 -0.80 -26.93
N ILE A 316 12.40 -1.66 -27.40
CA ILE A 316 13.63 -2.01 -26.67
C ILE A 316 14.42 -0.76 -26.29
N LEU A 317 14.60 0.19 -27.22
CA LEU A 317 15.33 1.44 -26.96
C LEU A 317 14.67 2.27 -25.85
N VAL A 318 13.35 2.46 -25.91
CA VAL A 318 12.60 3.24 -24.92
C VAL A 318 12.70 2.60 -23.54
N PHE A 319 12.41 1.30 -23.43
CA PHE A 319 12.49 0.59 -22.15
C PHE A 319 13.92 0.51 -21.60
N THR A 320 14.93 0.36 -22.45
CA THR A 320 16.34 0.42 -22.05
C THR A 320 16.70 1.79 -21.48
N THR A 321 16.25 2.85 -22.13
CA THR A 321 16.50 4.23 -21.67
C THR A 321 15.84 4.48 -20.32
N ILE A 322 14.59 4.05 -20.15
CA ILE A 322 13.85 4.14 -18.88
C ILE A 322 14.57 3.34 -17.79
N ALA A 323 15.02 2.12 -18.07
CA ALA A 323 15.73 1.27 -17.11
C ALA A 323 17.04 1.93 -16.64
N ILE A 324 17.83 2.49 -17.57
CA ILE A 324 19.08 3.20 -17.24
C ILE A 324 18.79 4.42 -16.38
N ILE A 325 17.83 5.26 -16.77
CA ILE A 325 17.46 6.46 -15.99
C ILE A 325 16.98 6.06 -14.60
N GLY A 326 16.10 5.07 -14.50
CA GLY A 326 15.58 4.58 -13.22
C GLY A 326 16.68 4.09 -12.28
N ALA A 327 17.63 3.31 -12.80
CA ALA A 327 18.77 2.83 -12.03
C ALA A 327 19.68 3.98 -11.56
N CYS A 328 20.00 4.92 -12.45
CA CYS A 328 20.81 6.10 -12.11
C CYS A 328 20.15 6.95 -11.01
N VAL A 329 18.84 7.21 -11.13
CA VAL A 329 18.08 7.97 -10.12
C VAL A 329 18.04 7.23 -8.79
N GLY A 330 17.78 5.92 -8.79
CA GLY A 330 17.79 5.10 -7.58
C GLY A 330 19.13 5.13 -6.84
N ILE A 331 20.22 4.91 -7.58
CA ILE A 331 21.60 4.99 -7.05
C ILE A 331 21.90 6.39 -6.49
N ALA A 332 21.53 7.45 -7.21
CA ALA A 332 21.74 8.82 -6.76
C ALA A 332 20.97 9.11 -5.46
N ILE A 333 19.72 8.67 -5.35
CA ILE A 333 18.92 8.81 -4.13
C ILE A 333 19.59 8.08 -2.95
N ALA A 334 20.06 6.84 -3.16
CA ALA A 334 20.73 6.06 -2.13
C ALA A 334 22.00 6.76 -1.61
N ILE A 335 22.82 7.31 -2.52
CA ILE A 335 24.04 8.05 -2.17
C ILE A 335 23.69 9.34 -1.42
N VAL A 336 22.76 10.14 -1.96
CA VAL A 336 22.38 11.45 -1.38
C VAL A 336 21.78 11.28 0.01
N LYS A 337 20.89 10.31 0.22
CA LYS A 337 20.29 10.05 1.54
C LYS A 337 21.34 9.57 2.55
N THR A 338 22.30 8.75 2.12
CA THR A 338 23.41 8.29 2.97
C THR A 338 24.35 9.45 3.33
N TYR A 339 24.71 10.29 2.36
CA TYR A 339 25.52 11.48 2.60
C TYR A 339 24.86 12.45 3.58
N MET A 340 23.56 12.72 3.41
CA MET A 340 22.80 13.56 4.34
C MET A 340 22.79 13.00 5.76
N TYR A 341 22.67 11.67 5.92
CA TYR A 341 22.71 11.02 7.22
C TYR A 341 24.06 11.22 7.92
N TYR A 342 25.19 10.97 7.24
CA TYR A 342 26.51 11.16 7.85
C TYR A 342 26.86 12.64 8.07
N ARG A 343 26.40 13.54 7.20
CA ARG A 343 26.57 14.98 7.41
C ARG A 343 25.84 15.47 8.67
N ALA A 344 24.63 14.99 8.90
CA ALA A 344 23.88 15.27 10.13
C ALA A 344 24.58 14.66 11.36
N LYS A 345 25.05 13.41 11.26
CA LYS A 345 25.77 12.73 12.35
C LYS A 345 27.08 13.44 12.73
N ASN A 346 27.87 13.89 11.76
CA ASN A 346 29.15 14.55 12.03
C ASN A 346 28.98 15.93 12.68
N LYS A 347 27.88 16.64 12.39
CA LYS A 347 27.51 17.89 13.09
C LYS A 347 27.11 17.68 14.56
N GLN A 348 26.84 16.45 14.99
CA GLN A 348 26.50 16.12 16.38
C GLN A 348 27.73 15.83 17.26
N ILE A 349 28.89 15.57 16.63
CA ILE A 349 30.15 15.18 17.30
C ILE A 349 31.11 16.38 17.42
N ALA A 350 30.96 17.38 16.55
CA ALA A 350 31.63 18.68 16.62
C ALA A 350 30.79 19.65 17.45
#